data_AF-A0A2D6AZI4-F1
#
_entry.id   AF-A0A2D6AZI4-F1
#
_cell.length_a   1.000
_cell.length_b   1.000
_cell.length_c   1.000
_cell.angle_alpha   90.00
_cell.angle_beta   90.00
_cell.angle_gamma   90.00
#
_symmetry.space_group_name_H-M   'P 1'
#
loop_
_entity.id
_entity.type
_entity.pdbx_description
1 polymer ?
#
loop_
_entity_poly.entity_id
_entity_poly.type
_entity_poly.pdbx_seq_one_letter_code
_entity_poly.pdbx_strand_id
1 'polypeptide(L)'
;MSNDTKGQVEGILAELGKKIDQLIVEAKGASKEVRDDVEVKIQELKKKKEKLEDDFNEYKEKNGDKWHDAKSHLMVALSELKKAVESVFRDDKKEEAE
;
A
#
# COMPACT_ATOMS: atom_id res chain seq x y z
N MET A 1 -27.13 10.04 -1.05
CA MET A 1 -25.98 9.54 -1.84
C MET A 1 -24.98 8.81 -0.95
N SER A 2 -25.44 7.92 -0.06
CA SER A 2 -24.59 7.32 1.00
C SER A 2 -24.08 5.91 0.65
N ASN A 3 -24.61 5.29 -0.41
CA ASN A 3 -24.20 3.95 -0.85
C ASN A 3 -22.97 3.97 -1.77
N ASP A 4 -22.79 5.04 -2.56
CA ASP A 4 -21.66 5.18 -3.48
C ASP A 4 -20.32 5.26 -2.74
N THR A 5 -20.26 6.04 -1.67
CA THR A 5 -19.04 6.20 -0.87
C THR A 5 -18.59 4.87 -0.25
N LYS A 6 -19.53 4.07 0.27
CA LYS A 6 -19.21 2.78 0.90
C LYS A 6 -18.55 1.81 -0.09
N GLY A 7 -19.18 1.60 -1.25
CA GLY A 7 -18.64 0.69 -2.26
C GLY A 7 -17.31 1.18 -2.84
N GLN A 8 -17.14 2.50 -2.97
CA GLN A 8 -15.86 3.08 -3.36
C GLN A 8 -14.77 2.79 -2.33
N VAL A 9 -15.06 2.97 -1.05
CA VAL A 9 -14.10 2.71 0.03
C VAL A 9 -13.69 1.24 0.10
N GLU A 10 -14.65 0.32 0.07
CA GLU A 10 -14.38 -1.13 0.05
C GLU A 10 -13.53 -1.52 -1.17
N GLY A 11 -13.81 -0.93 -2.35
CA GLY A 11 -13.00 -1.11 -3.55
C GLY A 11 -11.56 -0.61 -3.40
N ILE A 12 -11.39 0.55 -2.76
CA ILE A 12 -10.07 1.13 -2.49
C ILE A 12 -9.28 0.26 -1.50
N LEU A 13 -9.90 -0.18 -0.41
CA LEU A 13 -9.27 -1.08 0.57
C LEU A 13 -8.82 -2.40 -0.07
N ALA A 14 -9.64 -2.95 -0.96
CA ALA A 14 -9.28 -4.12 -1.75
C ALA A 14 -8.10 -3.84 -2.70
N GLU A 15 -8.09 -2.68 -3.38
CA GLU A 15 -6.97 -2.28 -4.25
C GLU A 15 -5.67 -2.08 -3.45
N LEU A 16 -5.75 -1.45 -2.29
CA LEU A 16 -4.62 -1.27 -1.37
C LEU A 16 -4.05 -2.63 -0.94
N GLY A 17 -4.91 -3.59 -0.58
CA GLY A 17 -4.50 -4.96 -0.26
C GLY A 17 -3.74 -5.61 -1.42
N LYS A 18 -4.30 -5.55 -2.64
CA LYS A 18 -3.65 -6.11 -3.83
C LYS A 18 -2.28 -5.48 -4.11
N LYS A 19 -2.13 -4.16 -3.94
CA LYS A 19 -0.84 -3.48 -4.14
C LYS A 19 0.18 -3.87 -3.09
N ILE A 20 -0.23 -4.02 -1.82
CA ILE A 20 0.65 -4.53 -0.77
C ILE A 20 1.12 -5.96 -1.11
N ASP A 21 0.21 -6.82 -1.54
CA ASP A 21 0.54 -8.20 -1.92
C ASP A 21 1.49 -8.25 -3.12
N GLN A 22 1.27 -7.39 -4.11
CA GLN A 22 2.17 -7.26 -5.25
C GLN A 22 3.58 -6.83 -4.79
N LEU A 23 3.68 -5.85 -3.89
CA LEU A 23 4.97 -5.42 -3.34
C LEU A 23 5.67 -6.52 -2.54
N ILE A 24 4.94 -7.38 -1.83
CA ILE A 24 5.50 -8.56 -1.17
C ILE A 24 6.10 -9.52 -2.19
N VAL A 25 5.38 -9.78 -3.28
CA VAL A 25 5.86 -10.68 -4.34
C VAL A 25 7.08 -10.10 -5.03
N GLU A 26 7.06 -8.81 -5.36
CA GLU A 26 8.21 -8.12 -5.94
C GLU A 26 9.39 -8.18 -4.97
N ALA A 27 9.23 -7.77 -3.71
CA ALA A 27 10.30 -7.78 -2.71
C ALA A 27 10.97 -9.15 -2.48
N LYS A 28 10.26 -10.27 -2.72
CA LYS A 28 10.86 -11.61 -2.64
C LYS A 28 11.95 -11.86 -3.68
N GLY A 29 11.91 -11.16 -4.81
CA GLY A 29 12.95 -11.22 -5.84
C GLY A 29 14.15 -10.31 -5.57
N ALA A 30 14.09 -9.44 -4.54
CA ALA A 30 15.14 -8.46 -4.27
C ALA A 30 16.28 -9.07 -3.45
N SER A 31 17.44 -8.42 -3.51
CA SER A 31 18.57 -8.67 -2.62
C SER A 31 18.16 -8.61 -1.14
N LYS A 32 18.83 -9.40 -0.28
CA LYS A 32 18.44 -9.58 1.14
C LYS A 32 18.31 -8.26 1.90
N GLU A 33 19.25 -7.34 1.72
CA GLU A 33 19.24 -6.03 2.39
C GLU A 33 18.02 -5.18 1.98
N VAL A 34 17.73 -5.14 0.68
CA VAL A 34 16.54 -4.44 0.15
C VAL A 34 15.26 -5.12 0.64
N ARG A 35 15.24 -6.45 0.65
CA ARG A 35 14.09 -7.21 1.13
C ARG A 35 13.77 -6.86 2.58
N ASP A 36 14.76 -6.80 3.45
CA ASP A 36 14.55 -6.48 4.87
C ASP A 36 13.95 -5.07 5.04
N ASP A 37 14.49 -4.07 4.32
CA ASP A 37 13.97 -2.69 4.32
C ASP A 37 12.55 -2.57 3.76
N VAL A 38 12.29 -3.28 2.66
CA VAL A 38 10.97 -3.30 2.01
C VAL A 38 9.97 -4.05 2.88
N GLU A 39 10.37 -5.14 3.53
CA GLU A 39 9.52 -5.92 4.44
C GLU A 39 9.07 -5.07 5.63
N VAL A 40 9.95 -4.25 6.21
CA VAL A 40 9.57 -3.27 7.25
C VAL A 40 8.52 -2.29 6.74
N LYS A 41 8.72 -1.69 5.56
CA LYS A 41 7.76 -0.74 4.97
C LYS A 41 6.42 -1.40 4.63
N ILE A 42 6.44 -2.65 4.14
CA ILE A 42 5.24 -3.45 3.89
C ILE A 42 4.46 -3.69 5.18
N GLN A 43 5.14 -4.03 6.27
CA GLN A 43 4.50 -4.23 7.57
C GLN A 43 3.82 -2.95 8.08
N GLU A 44 4.46 -1.78 7.89
CA GLU A 44 3.83 -0.50 8.21
C GLU A 44 2.59 -0.22 7.35
N LEU A 45 2.65 -0.50 6.05
CA LEU A 45 1.50 -0.33 5.15
C LEU A 45 0.35 -1.26 5.52
N LYS A 46 0.62 -2.50 5.92
CA LYS A 46 -0.38 -3.44 6.43
C LYS A 46 -1.08 -2.90 7.66
N LYS A 47 -0.32 -2.43 8.65
CA LYS A 47 -0.88 -1.82 9.86
C LYS A 47 -1.72 -0.59 9.56
N LYS A 48 -1.26 0.27 8.63
CA LYS A 48 -2.02 1.45 8.21
C LYS A 48 -3.30 1.07 7.47
N LYS A 49 -3.28 0.02 6.64
CA LYS A 49 -4.47 -0.53 5.98
C LYS A 49 -5.47 -1.08 6.99
N GLU A 50 -5.02 -1.91 7.94
CA GLU A 50 -5.89 -2.47 8.99
C GLU A 50 -6.52 -1.36 9.83
N LYS A 51 -5.73 -0.36 10.23
CA LYS A 51 -6.25 0.81 10.92
C LYS A 51 -7.29 1.56 10.09
N LEU A 52 -7.08 1.66 8.77
CA LEU A 52 -8.08 2.19 7.85
C LEU A 52 -9.35 1.30 7.87
N GLU A 53 -9.23 -0.02 7.75
CA GLU A 53 -10.40 -0.91 7.78
C GLU A 53 -11.21 -0.80 9.07
N ASP A 54 -10.53 -0.70 10.21
CA ASP A 54 -11.14 -0.48 11.53
C ASP A 54 -11.79 0.90 11.62
N ASP A 55 -11.05 1.95 11.24
CA ASP A 55 -11.58 3.32 11.18
C ASP A 55 -12.82 3.35 10.27
N PHE A 56 -12.81 2.73 9.09
CA PHE A 56 -13.99 2.68 8.21
C PHE A 56 -15.19 2.02 8.86
N ASN A 57 -14.95 0.88 9.54
CA ASN A 57 -15.98 0.13 10.22
C ASN A 57 -16.59 0.93 11.38
N GLU A 58 -15.79 1.72 12.11
CA GLU A 58 -16.27 2.65 13.14
C GLU A 58 -16.93 3.91 12.53
N TYR A 59 -16.33 4.52 11.49
CA TYR A 59 -16.79 5.76 10.86
C TYR A 59 -18.05 5.58 10.01
N LYS A 60 -18.39 4.33 9.64
CA LYS A 60 -19.71 3.93 9.09
C LYS A 60 -20.87 4.52 9.90
N GLU A 61 -20.64 4.79 11.19
CA GLU A 61 -21.65 5.33 12.10
C GLU A 61 -21.56 6.85 12.35
N LYS A 62 -20.43 7.55 12.08
CA LYS A 62 -20.24 8.89 12.70
C LYS A 62 -19.66 10.05 11.89
N ASN A 63 -18.77 9.92 10.90
CA ASN A 63 -18.21 11.08 10.14
C ASN A 63 -17.37 10.66 8.92
N GLY A 64 -17.72 11.11 7.70
CA GLY A 64 -17.08 10.66 6.45
C GLY A 64 -15.78 11.36 6.03
N ASP A 65 -15.47 12.55 6.55
CA ASP A 65 -14.37 13.39 6.01
C ASP A 65 -12.96 12.84 6.27
N LYS A 66 -12.72 12.24 7.43
CA LYS A 66 -11.39 11.72 7.81
C LYS A 66 -10.91 10.55 6.94
N TRP A 67 -11.85 9.88 6.27
CA TRP A 67 -11.54 8.76 5.39
C TRP A 67 -10.71 9.18 4.18
N HIS A 68 -11.02 10.35 3.62
CA HIS A 68 -10.39 10.81 2.39
C HIS A 68 -8.89 11.08 2.58
N ASP A 69 -8.53 11.71 3.69
CA ASP A 69 -7.14 12.04 4.03
C ASP A 69 -6.33 10.77 4.30
N ALA A 70 -6.88 9.86 5.11
CA ALA A 70 -6.20 8.63 5.47
C ALA A 70 -5.97 7.73 4.24
N LYS A 71 -6.94 7.68 3.31
CA LYS A 71 -6.78 7.09 1.98
C LYS A 71 -5.63 7.73 1.21
N SER A 72 -5.64 9.05 1.10
CA SER A 72 -4.64 9.80 0.31
C SER A 72 -3.22 9.48 0.78
N HIS A 73 -3.00 9.52 2.10
CA HIS A 73 -1.70 9.22 2.71
C HIS A 73 -1.23 7.79 2.42
N LEU A 74 -2.15 6.82 2.46
CA LEU A 74 -1.81 5.42 2.20
C LEU A 74 -1.50 5.17 0.71
N MET A 75 -2.22 5.81 -0.20
CA MET A 75 -1.93 5.71 -1.64
C MET A 75 -0.57 6.34 -1.98
N VAL A 76 -0.22 7.46 -1.36
CA VAL A 76 1.11 8.09 -1.51
C VAL A 76 2.20 7.13 -1.03
N ALA A 77 2.07 6.59 0.19
CA ALA A 77 3.08 5.68 0.76
C ALA A 77 3.25 4.39 -0.08
N LEU A 78 2.17 3.84 -0.63
CA LEU A 78 2.24 2.71 -1.56
C LEU A 78 2.94 3.06 -2.88
N SER A 79 2.67 4.23 -3.43
CA SER A 79 3.28 4.70 -4.67
C SER A 79 4.78 4.93 -4.50
N GLU A 80 5.18 5.50 -3.36
CA GLU A 80 6.59 5.65 -2.99
C GLU A 80 7.27 4.30 -2.78
N LEU A 81 6.63 3.36 -2.09
CA LEU A 81 7.20 2.03 -1.90
C LEU A 81 7.36 1.29 -3.23
N LYS A 82 6.36 1.39 -4.12
CA LYS A 82 6.44 0.81 -5.47
C LYS A 82 7.60 1.38 -6.27
N LYS A 83 7.81 2.70 -6.24
CA LYS A 83 8.96 3.33 -6.91
C LYS A 83 10.29 2.87 -6.34
N ALA A 84 10.39 2.74 -5.02
CA ALA A 84 11.62 2.26 -4.38
C ALA A 84 11.93 0.82 -4.80
N VAL A 85 10.93 -0.05 -4.79
CA VAL A 85 11.04 -1.44 -5.22
C VAL A 85 11.39 -1.52 -6.71
N GLU A 86 10.68 -0.80 -7.57
CA GLU A 86 10.94 -0.74 -9.02
C GLU A 86 12.34 -0.19 -9.34
N SER A 87 12.83 0.82 -8.60
CA SER A 87 14.18 1.35 -8.82
C SER A 87 15.22 0.29 -8.55
N VAL A 88 15.13 -0.42 -7.41
CA VAL A 88 16.05 -1.50 -7.09
C VAL A 88 16.04 -2.58 -8.18
N PHE A 89 14.85 -3.02 -8.60
CA PHE A 89 14.74 -4.04 -9.66
C PHE A 89 15.25 -3.59 -11.02
N ARG A 90 15.24 -2.29 -11.29
CA ARG A 90 15.74 -1.73 -12.55
C ARG A 90 17.26 -1.60 -12.54
N ASP A 91 17.85 -1.32 -11.39
CA ASP A 91 19.29 -1.24 -11.23
C ASP A 91 19.93 -2.64 -11.25
N ASP A 92 19.30 -3.65 -10.61
CA ASP A 92 19.71 -5.07 -10.69
C ASP A 92 19.77 -5.59 -12.15
N LYS A 93 18.88 -5.13 -13.03
CA LYS A 93 18.86 -5.53 -14.45
C LYS A 93 19.90 -4.83 -15.33
N LYS A 94 20.52 -3.75 -14.85
CA LYS A 94 21.42 -2.93 -15.68
C LYS A 94 22.87 -3.42 -15.61
N GLU A 95 23.22 -4.16 -14.57
CA GLU A 95 24.59 -4.64 -14.32
C GLU A 95 24.93 -5.94 -15.08
N GLU A 96 23.94 -6.69 -15.59
CA GLU A 96 24.17 -7.87 -16.45
C GLU A 96 24.33 -7.53 -17.95
N ALA A 97 24.26 -6.26 -18.35
CA ALA A 97 24.28 -5.84 -19.76
C ALA A 97 25.52 -5.01 -20.18
N GLU A 98 26.52 -4.84 -19.30
CA GLU A 98 27.82 -4.20 -19.63
C GLU A 98 29.00 -5.18 -19.57
#